data_AF-A0A3B0VAY6-F1
#
_entry.id   AF-A0A3B0VAY6-F1
#
_cell.length_a   1.000
_cell.length_b   1.000
_cell.length_c   1.000
_cell.angle_alpha   90.00
_cell.angle_beta   90.00
_cell.angle_gamma   90.00
#
_symmetry.space_group_name_H-M   'P 1'
#
loop_
_entity.id
_entity.type
_entity.pdbx_description
1 polymer ?
#
loop_
_entity_poly.entity_id
_entity_poly.type
_entity_poly.pdbx_seq_one_letter_code
_entity_poly.pdbx_strand_id
1 'polypeptide(L)'
;MKKQLLLLILVIYLLVTLGYGVINPLFEAPDEHWHFFTAIYIAENQKLPTVEEKYDPWLSQEAAQPPLYYLLAATLIAPLDTSTAREEVWLNPFGTQGIGNAAALTNRNQIIHTGAEQWPWRGTFLAAHLLRTFSTLLGLGTLLIIYKSGRLLWPDQSEKSLLATALVAFLPQFNFLHAAISNDPLIILLCSAALWQLIWLWQHPPTAKRLLLLGITVGLAALSKNTGILLLLFSVGFLAVRHLKTVYFTSEEGAFSNATERHLRMPTPPIKTAVLWQWGWQTAVYIIFPVLLIAGWLWWRNWQLYGDWTATSQFIRIAGGDRGFTLPQVLAESGGLWRSLFAVFGWFNLLAPAWVYWLWNGIVVVGLLGIIPLAQENHPQITQITQIKRENLRNLCNLRINLGGGLSLLLAGWVVAVYAGLLLFMLKTPAAQGRLLFPAILPLALGLAAGLASWRWRPFLWLAPALALLTTTFSLWGVVAPAYQLPPVLGQLPPDAERLDLEMGAGLRLLGVDRETETAPTSSRGQAVPGEIVWFTLFWQAETVPTSPPELVIDVLGRSLAPIGNSHSYHGGGQFPASEWSAGGIVADRVGVRLTDAVAAPVLAQLF
;
A
#
# COMPACT_ATOMS: atom_id res chain seq x y z
N MET A 1 4.94 18.79 26.40
CA MET A 1 3.71 18.29 25.76
C MET A 1 3.85 17.92 24.27
N LYS A 2 4.06 18.86 23.33
CA LYS A 2 4.05 18.57 21.86
C LYS A 2 5.08 17.50 21.41
N LYS A 3 6.32 17.57 21.92
CA LYS A 3 7.36 16.56 21.64
C LYS A 3 7.02 15.17 22.21
N GLN A 4 6.41 15.12 23.41
CA GLN A 4 5.99 13.87 24.05
C GLN A 4 4.86 13.21 23.27
N LEU A 5 3.93 14.00 22.73
CA LEU A 5 2.83 13.48 21.93
C LEU A 5 3.30 12.94 20.57
N LEU A 6 4.24 13.61 19.90
CA LEU A 6 4.88 13.04 18.71
C LEU A 6 5.54 11.71 19.06
N LEU A 7 6.35 11.65 20.12
CA LEU A 7 7.00 10.43 20.56
C LEU A 7 5.98 9.31 20.82
N LEU A 8 4.86 9.62 21.48
CA LEU A 8 3.77 8.67 21.72
C LEU A 8 3.20 8.12 20.41
N ILE A 9 2.88 8.97 19.43
CA ILE A 9 2.37 8.55 18.11
C ILE A 9 3.37 7.61 17.43
N LEU A 10 4.66 7.95 17.45
CA LEU A 10 5.70 7.15 16.82
C LEU A 10 5.93 5.82 17.52
N VAL A 11 5.87 5.78 18.87
CA VAL A 11 5.96 4.54 19.64
C VAL A 11 4.76 3.63 19.37
N ILE A 12 3.54 4.18 19.35
CA ILE A 12 2.34 3.40 19.01
C ILE A 12 2.45 2.84 17.58
N TYR A 13 2.88 3.67 16.61
CA TYR A 13 3.14 3.21 15.25
C TYR A 13 4.12 2.02 15.22
N LEU A 14 5.25 2.14 15.91
CA LEU A 14 6.25 1.05 15.97
C LEU A 14 5.65 -0.22 16.57
N LEU A 15 4.93 -0.12 17.69
CA LEU A 15 4.31 -1.28 18.34
C LEU A 15 3.26 -1.94 17.43
N VAL A 16 2.41 -1.14 16.77
CA VAL A 16 1.36 -1.66 15.88
C VAL A 16 1.97 -2.26 14.62
N THR A 17 2.92 -1.58 13.97
CA THR A 17 3.53 -2.06 12.72
C THR A 17 4.41 -3.29 12.96
N LEU A 18 5.19 -3.33 14.04
CA LEU A 18 5.91 -4.55 14.43
C LEU A 18 4.93 -5.67 14.80
N GLY A 19 3.80 -5.35 15.45
CA GLY A 19 2.71 -6.29 15.68
C GLY A 19 2.18 -6.90 14.39
N TYR A 20 1.88 -6.07 13.37
CA TYR A 20 1.54 -6.56 12.02
C TYR A 20 2.65 -7.44 11.45
N GLY A 21 3.92 -7.07 11.61
CA GLY A 21 5.07 -7.80 11.06
C GLY A 21 5.31 -9.17 11.70
N VAL A 22 4.71 -9.44 12.87
CA VAL A 22 4.75 -10.73 13.57
C VAL A 22 3.46 -11.52 13.41
N ILE A 23 2.30 -10.85 13.50
CA ILE A 23 0.98 -11.50 13.50
C ILE A 23 0.53 -11.86 12.09
N ASN A 24 0.83 -11.03 11.09
CA ASN A 24 0.63 -11.41 9.69
C ASN A 24 1.71 -12.44 9.34
N PRO A 25 1.36 -13.68 8.96
CA PRO A 25 2.36 -14.68 8.61
C PRO A 25 3.30 -14.21 7.48
N LEU A 26 4.49 -14.80 7.41
CA LEU A 26 5.49 -14.37 6.43
C LEU A 26 4.99 -14.59 5.00
N PHE A 27 5.24 -13.61 4.12
CA PHE A 27 4.91 -13.67 2.69
C PHE A 27 3.41 -13.69 2.30
N GLU A 28 2.52 -13.47 3.27
CA GLU A 28 1.08 -13.28 3.03
C GLU A 28 0.74 -11.85 2.56
N ALA A 29 1.68 -10.91 2.63
CA ALA A 29 1.51 -9.62 1.95
C ALA A 29 1.77 -9.77 0.43
N PRO A 30 1.09 -8.98 -0.43
CA PRO A 30 1.22 -9.14 -1.87
C PRO A 30 2.66 -8.91 -2.33
N ASP A 31 3.15 -9.84 -3.15
CA ASP A 31 4.49 -9.84 -3.76
C ASP A 31 5.66 -9.98 -2.78
N GLU A 32 5.38 -10.21 -1.50
CA GLU A 32 6.40 -10.14 -0.44
C GLU A 32 7.50 -11.19 -0.60
N HIS A 33 7.17 -12.43 -0.97
CA HIS A 33 8.17 -13.46 -1.26
C HIS A 33 9.01 -13.10 -2.49
N TRP A 34 8.41 -12.56 -3.56
CA TRP A 34 9.16 -12.13 -4.75
C TRP A 34 10.20 -11.06 -4.43
N HIS A 35 9.84 -10.10 -3.57
CA HIS A 35 10.79 -9.11 -3.08
C HIS A 35 11.91 -9.74 -2.23
N PHE A 36 11.57 -10.68 -1.35
CA PHE A 36 12.51 -11.37 -0.47
C PHE A 36 13.54 -12.20 -1.25
N PHE A 37 13.09 -13.05 -2.18
CA PHE A 37 13.98 -13.87 -2.99
C PHE A 37 14.80 -13.06 -3.99
N THR A 38 14.32 -11.89 -4.43
CA THR A 38 15.14 -10.94 -5.19
C THR A 38 16.31 -10.41 -4.36
N ALA A 39 16.08 -10.12 -3.07
CA ALA A 39 17.15 -9.71 -2.15
C ALA A 39 18.14 -10.85 -1.85
N ILE A 40 17.64 -12.08 -1.63
CA ILE A 40 18.49 -13.28 -1.46
C ILE A 40 19.37 -13.48 -2.69
N TYR A 41 18.78 -13.45 -3.89
CA TYR A 41 19.53 -13.64 -5.14
C TYR A 41 20.72 -12.67 -5.23
N ILE A 42 20.50 -11.39 -4.91
CA ILE A 42 21.56 -10.37 -4.93
C ILE A 42 22.61 -10.63 -3.85
N ALA A 43 22.20 -11.04 -2.64
CA ALA A 43 23.11 -11.34 -1.54
C ALA A 43 24.03 -12.52 -1.88
N GLU A 44 23.48 -13.58 -2.47
CA GLU A 44 24.20 -14.80 -2.81
C GLU A 44 25.07 -14.66 -4.07
N ASN A 45 24.54 -14.00 -5.11
CA ASN A 45 25.19 -13.94 -6.42
C ASN A 45 26.01 -12.67 -6.65
N GLN A 46 25.89 -11.67 -5.77
CA GLN A 46 26.55 -10.36 -5.88
C GLN A 46 26.33 -9.65 -7.23
N LYS A 47 25.19 -9.94 -7.88
CA LYS A 47 24.80 -9.39 -9.17
C LYS A 47 23.29 -9.15 -9.22
N LEU A 48 22.88 -8.22 -10.07
CA LEU A 48 21.46 -7.97 -10.30
C LEU A 48 20.84 -9.09 -11.15
N PRO A 49 19.61 -9.52 -10.82
CA PRO A 49 18.90 -10.50 -11.64
C PRO A 49 18.64 -9.96 -13.04
N THR A 50 18.52 -10.88 -13.99
CA THR A 50 18.12 -10.63 -15.37
C THR A 50 16.76 -11.26 -15.62
N VAL A 51 15.88 -10.53 -16.31
CA VAL A 51 14.61 -11.09 -16.78
C VAL A 51 14.78 -11.70 -18.16
N GLU A 52 14.85 -13.02 -18.21
CA GLU A 52 15.01 -13.82 -19.43
C GLU A 52 13.67 -14.43 -19.88
N GLU A 53 13.64 -15.09 -21.04
CA GLU A 53 12.45 -15.77 -21.55
C GLU A 53 11.98 -16.87 -20.58
N LYS A 54 12.93 -17.68 -20.11
CA LYS A 54 12.74 -18.54 -18.93
C LYS A 54 13.14 -17.74 -17.70
N TYR A 55 12.16 -17.31 -16.90
CA TYR A 55 12.40 -16.53 -15.69
C TYR A 55 12.33 -17.41 -14.44
N ASP A 56 12.91 -16.92 -13.35
CA ASP A 56 12.83 -17.57 -12.04
C ASP A 56 11.51 -17.21 -11.35
N PRO A 57 10.59 -18.16 -11.10
CA PRO A 57 9.29 -17.89 -10.49
C PRO A 57 9.41 -17.37 -9.05
N TRP A 58 10.54 -17.60 -8.36
CA TRP A 58 10.76 -17.09 -7.01
C TRP A 58 11.04 -15.59 -6.98
N LEU A 59 11.54 -15.02 -8.07
CA LEU A 59 11.75 -13.57 -8.20
C LEU A 59 10.62 -12.91 -9.00
N SER A 60 10.04 -13.65 -9.95
CA SER A 60 8.97 -13.22 -10.83
C SER A 60 9.24 -11.84 -11.45
N GLN A 61 8.22 -10.97 -11.52
CA GLN A 61 8.34 -9.64 -12.11
C GLN A 61 9.23 -8.68 -11.29
N GLU A 62 9.49 -8.98 -10.02
CA GLU A 62 10.29 -8.11 -9.15
C GLU A 62 11.77 -8.08 -9.55
N ALA A 63 12.25 -9.09 -10.28
CA ALA A 63 13.57 -9.09 -10.92
C ALA A 63 13.77 -7.93 -11.93
N ALA A 64 12.69 -7.38 -12.49
CA ALA A 64 12.75 -6.27 -13.45
C ALA A 64 12.85 -4.89 -12.79
N GLN A 65 12.62 -4.80 -11.47
CA GLN A 65 12.44 -3.54 -10.78
C GLN A 65 13.76 -2.84 -10.49
N PRO A 66 13.74 -1.51 -10.26
CA PRO A 66 14.92 -0.78 -9.84
C PRO A 66 15.53 -1.33 -8.53
N PRO A 67 16.86 -1.37 -8.41
CA PRO A 67 17.53 -2.27 -7.47
C PRO A 67 17.75 -1.70 -6.07
N LEU A 68 17.48 -0.42 -5.79
CA LEU A 68 17.96 0.23 -4.56
C LEU A 68 17.44 -0.47 -3.29
N TYR A 69 16.14 -0.80 -3.24
CA TYR A 69 15.57 -1.51 -2.10
C TYR A 69 16.23 -2.89 -1.91
N TYR A 70 16.38 -3.66 -3.00
CA TYR A 70 16.94 -5.00 -2.95
C TYR A 70 18.43 -5.01 -2.62
N LEU A 71 19.20 -4.02 -3.06
CA LEU A 71 20.60 -3.86 -2.68
C LEU A 71 20.72 -3.59 -1.18
N LEU A 72 19.89 -2.69 -0.62
CA LEU A 72 19.87 -2.44 0.83
C LEU A 72 19.42 -3.68 1.60
N ALA A 73 18.35 -4.34 1.16
CA ALA A 73 17.86 -5.57 1.76
C ALA A 73 18.93 -6.68 1.74
N ALA A 74 19.56 -6.92 0.59
CA ALA A 74 20.63 -7.89 0.43
C ALA A 74 21.79 -7.62 1.40
N THR A 75 22.21 -6.36 1.58
CA THR A 75 23.27 -6.02 2.55
C THR A 75 22.89 -6.31 4.01
N LEU A 76 21.61 -6.20 4.36
CA LEU A 76 21.12 -6.49 5.71
C LEU A 76 21.08 -7.98 6.01
N ILE A 77 20.75 -8.80 5.01
CA ILE A 77 20.58 -10.25 5.17
C ILE A 77 21.82 -11.07 4.79
N ALA A 78 22.80 -10.49 4.08
CA ALA A 78 24.02 -11.18 3.67
C ALA A 78 24.78 -11.92 4.80
N PRO A 79 24.76 -11.47 6.07
CA PRO A 79 25.38 -12.22 7.18
C PRO A 79 24.60 -13.46 7.65
N LEU A 80 23.35 -13.64 7.20
CA LEU A 80 22.46 -14.72 7.62
C LEU A 80 22.51 -15.87 6.61
N ASP A 81 22.44 -17.11 7.08
CA ASP A 81 22.34 -18.28 6.21
C ASP A 81 20.89 -18.42 5.68
N THR A 82 20.72 -18.17 4.39
CA THR A 82 19.45 -18.31 3.65
C THR A 82 19.54 -19.34 2.52
N SER A 83 20.56 -20.21 2.54
CA SER A 83 20.85 -21.14 1.45
C SER A 83 19.72 -22.15 1.18
N THR A 84 18.93 -22.47 2.22
CA THR A 84 17.78 -23.38 2.19
C THR A 84 16.44 -22.66 2.03
N ALA A 85 16.42 -21.34 1.79
CA ALA A 85 15.19 -20.53 1.83
C ALA A 85 14.08 -21.02 0.89
N ARG A 86 14.43 -21.55 -0.28
CA ARG A 86 13.45 -22.09 -1.25
C ARG A 86 12.85 -23.42 -0.83
N GLU A 87 13.54 -24.17 0.03
CA GLU A 87 13.09 -25.45 0.56
C GLU A 87 12.25 -25.25 1.82
N GLU A 88 12.55 -24.21 2.61
CA GLU A 88 11.83 -23.87 3.84
C GLU A 88 10.49 -23.14 3.58
N VAL A 89 10.36 -22.40 2.47
CA VAL A 89 9.12 -21.72 2.11
C VAL A 89 8.23 -22.63 1.27
N TRP A 90 7.07 -22.99 1.81
CA TRP A 90 6.13 -23.87 1.14
C TRP A 90 4.96 -23.09 0.53
N LEU A 91 4.98 -22.92 -0.80
CA LEU A 91 3.87 -22.28 -1.52
C LEU A 91 2.61 -23.18 -1.51
N ASN A 92 1.45 -22.60 -1.24
CA ASN A 92 0.18 -23.29 -1.32
C ASN A 92 -0.21 -23.49 -2.80
N PRO A 93 -0.25 -24.73 -3.33
CA PRO A 93 -0.60 -24.97 -4.73
C PRO A 93 -2.06 -24.59 -5.06
N PHE A 94 -2.93 -24.49 -4.05
CA PHE A 94 -4.32 -24.10 -4.19
C PHE A 94 -4.56 -22.61 -3.88
N GLY A 95 -3.51 -21.85 -3.56
CA GLY A 95 -3.57 -20.42 -3.33
C GLY A 95 -4.16 -19.68 -4.55
N THR A 96 -4.83 -18.55 -4.30
CA THR A 96 -5.46 -17.80 -5.39
C THR A 96 -4.39 -17.24 -6.32
N GLN A 97 -4.47 -17.52 -7.62
CA GLN A 97 -3.53 -16.95 -8.60
C GLN A 97 -3.86 -15.48 -8.89
N GLY A 98 -2.87 -14.59 -8.74
CA GLY A 98 -3.00 -13.16 -9.02
C GLY A 98 -3.59 -12.36 -7.85
N ILE A 99 -4.49 -11.41 -8.14
CA ILE A 99 -5.20 -10.64 -7.10
C ILE A 99 -6.22 -11.58 -6.43
N GLY A 100 -6.15 -11.72 -5.11
CA GLY A 100 -6.91 -12.70 -4.35
C GLY A 100 -8.42 -12.47 -4.32
N ASN A 101 -9.14 -13.46 -3.76
CA ASN A 101 -10.60 -13.49 -3.74
C ASN A 101 -11.14 -13.41 -2.31
N ALA A 102 -11.75 -12.29 -1.94
CA ALA A 102 -12.34 -12.11 -0.61
C ALA A 102 -13.58 -12.99 -0.33
N ALA A 103 -14.19 -13.58 -1.36
CA ALA A 103 -15.28 -14.53 -1.22
C ALA A 103 -14.80 -15.99 -1.05
N ALA A 104 -13.49 -16.24 -1.14
CA ALA A 104 -12.92 -17.57 -0.95
C ALA A 104 -13.17 -18.06 0.49
N LEU A 105 -13.62 -19.31 0.60
CA LEU A 105 -13.92 -19.98 1.87
C LEU A 105 -12.72 -20.78 2.39
N THR A 106 -11.88 -21.26 1.47
CA THR A 106 -10.63 -22.00 1.71
C THR A 106 -9.51 -21.40 0.86
N ASN A 107 -8.26 -21.84 1.08
CA ASN A 107 -7.04 -21.42 0.38
C ASN A 107 -6.82 -19.91 0.36
N ARG A 108 -7.09 -19.27 1.50
CA ARG A 108 -6.80 -17.84 1.68
C ARG A 108 -5.30 -17.58 1.81
N ASN A 109 -4.58 -18.51 2.40
CA ASN A 109 -3.13 -18.46 2.50
C ASN A 109 -2.48 -18.79 1.15
N GLN A 110 -1.47 -18.01 0.79
CA GLN A 110 -0.57 -18.30 -0.33
C GLN A 110 0.60 -19.18 0.10
N ILE A 111 0.91 -19.20 1.40
CA ILE A 111 1.99 -19.97 1.98
C ILE A 111 1.42 -20.94 3.00
N ILE A 112 2.01 -22.13 3.08
CA ILE A 112 1.71 -23.08 4.14
C ILE A 112 2.73 -22.85 5.24
N HIS A 113 2.24 -22.38 6.39
CA HIS A 113 3.07 -22.01 7.52
C HIS A 113 3.36 -23.23 8.38
N THR A 114 4.64 -23.51 8.60
CA THR A 114 5.11 -24.65 9.40
C THR A 114 5.63 -24.19 10.75
N GLY A 115 5.93 -25.16 11.63
CA GLY A 115 6.56 -24.88 12.93
C GLY A 115 7.92 -24.15 12.83
N ALA A 116 8.58 -24.17 11.66
CA ALA A 116 9.89 -23.53 11.47
C ALA A 116 9.84 -22.00 11.55
N GLU A 117 8.67 -21.39 11.34
CA GLU A 117 8.45 -19.93 11.45
C GLU A 117 8.29 -19.45 12.90
N GLN A 118 8.19 -20.35 13.87
CA GLN A 118 7.97 -20.00 15.27
C GLN A 118 9.20 -19.33 15.91
N TRP A 119 8.94 -18.45 16.88
CA TRP A 119 10.00 -17.81 17.66
C TRP A 119 10.77 -18.84 18.52
N PRO A 120 12.10 -18.76 18.64
CA PRO A 120 13.00 -17.73 18.11
C PRO A 120 13.40 -17.96 16.64
N TRP A 121 13.21 -16.93 15.81
CA TRP A 121 13.51 -16.99 14.37
C TRP A 121 15.00 -17.23 14.09
N ARG A 122 15.28 -18.02 13.05
CA ARG A 122 16.63 -18.36 12.58
C ARG A 122 16.67 -18.37 11.05
N GLY A 123 17.87 -18.31 10.48
CA GLY A 123 18.11 -18.43 9.03
C GLY A 123 17.20 -17.53 8.19
N THR A 124 16.49 -18.16 7.25
CA THR A 124 15.52 -17.54 6.33
C THR A 124 14.47 -16.68 7.04
N PHE A 125 13.84 -17.18 8.10
CA PHE A 125 12.75 -16.47 8.77
C PHE A 125 13.26 -15.28 9.59
N LEU A 126 14.45 -15.38 10.17
CA LEU A 126 15.11 -14.23 10.81
C LEU A 126 15.44 -13.14 9.78
N ALA A 127 15.93 -13.54 8.60
CA ALA A 127 16.20 -12.60 7.50
C ALA A 127 14.92 -11.89 7.06
N ALA A 128 13.80 -12.61 6.93
CA ALA A 128 12.51 -12.04 6.56
C ALA A 128 11.99 -11.03 7.60
N HIS A 129 12.00 -11.38 8.90
CA HIS A 129 11.58 -10.46 9.96
C HIS A 129 12.51 -9.25 10.12
N LEU A 130 13.81 -9.40 9.87
CA LEU A 130 14.76 -8.28 9.82
C LEU A 130 14.37 -7.29 8.71
N LEU A 131 14.00 -7.78 7.53
CA LEU A 131 13.57 -6.93 6.42
C LEU A 131 12.20 -6.27 6.67
N ARG A 132 11.25 -6.95 7.32
CA ARG A 132 10.01 -6.30 7.79
C ARG A 132 10.28 -5.17 8.77
N THR A 133 11.24 -5.37 9.68
CA THR A 133 11.69 -4.32 10.61
C THR A 133 12.32 -3.15 9.85
N PHE A 134 13.13 -3.42 8.82
CA PHE A 134 13.69 -2.39 7.95
C PHE A 134 12.58 -1.57 7.26
N SER A 135 11.57 -2.21 6.67
CA SER A 135 10.38 -1.53 6.11
C SER A 135 9.66 -0.67 7.15
N THR A 136 9.54 -1.14 8.40
CA THR A 136 8.92 -0.40 9.50
C THR A 136 9.69 0.90 9.80
N LEU A 137 11.03 0.84 9.78
CA LEU A 137 11.88 2.00 10.00
C LEU A 137 11.79 3.02 8.85
N LEU A 138 11.59 2.57 7.60
CA LEU A 138 11.33 3.46 6.47
C LEU A 138 10.00 4.21 6.65
N GLY A 139 8.97 3.54 7.17
CA GLY A 139 7.70 4.17 7.50
C GLY A 139 7.81 5.19 8.64
N LEU A 140 8.61 4.88 9.68
CA LEU A 140 8.95 5.85 10.73
C LEU A 140 9.60 7.12 10.15
N GLY A 141 10.53 6.96 9.21
CA GLY A 141 11.14 8.08 8.47
C GLY A 141 10.10 8.93 7.73
N THR A 142 9.13 8.28 7.07
CA THR A 142 8.03 8.95 6.36
C THR A 142 7.18 9.79 7.32
N LEU A 143 6.81 9.23 8.47
CA LEU A 143 6.03 9.94 9.50
C LEU A 143 6.76 11.18 10.05
N LEU A 144 8.07 11.07 10.27
CA LEU A 144 8.92 12.19 10.68
C LEU A 144 8.96 13.29 9.62
N ILE A 145 8.98 12.93 8.34
CA ILE A 145 8.95 13.89 7.23
C ILE A 145 7.58 14.57 7.12
N ILE A 146 6.48 13.84 7.29
CA ILE A 146 5.12 14.42 7.34
C ILE A 146 5.04 15.45 8.48
N TYR A 147 5.51 15.08 9.68
CA TYR A 147 5.54 16.00 10.82
C TYR A 147 6.37 17.25 10.51
N LYS A 148 7.59 17.10 9.99
CA LYS A 148 8.48 18.22 9.61
C LYS A 148 7.86 19.11 8.54
N SER A 149 7.15 18.53 7.58
CA SER A 149 6.43 19.27 6.52
C SER A 149 5.29 20.09 7.11
N GLY A 150 4.50 19.49 8.02
CA GLY A 150 3.47 20.20 8.76
C GLY A 150 4.03 21.33 9.61
N ARG A 151 5.19 21.14 10.26
CA ARG A 151 5.85 22.19 11.07
C ARG A 151 6.39 23.35 10.24
N LEU A 152 6.75 23.07 8.99
CA LEU A 152 7.20 24.07 8.03
C LEU A 152 6.02 24.88 7.46
N LEU A 153 4.87 24.23 7.22
CA LEU A 153 3.66 24.90 6.74
C LEU A 153 2.88 25.63 7.84
N TRP A 154 2.87 25.07 9.05
CA TRP A 154 2.11 25.59 10.20
C TRP A 154 2.99 25.73 11.45
N PRO A 155 3.91 26.72 11.49
CA PRO A 155 4.81 26.94 12.63
C PRO A 155 4.07 27.14 13.95
N ASP A 156 2.92 27.83 13.95
CA ASP A 156 2.19 28.13 15.18
C ASP A 156 1.14 27.05 15.53
N GLN A 157 0.76 26.20 14.57
CA GLN A 157 -0.33 25.22 14.71
C GLN A 157 0.20 23.78 14.62
N SER A 158 1.05 23.40 15.57
CA SER A 158 1.64 22.05 15.64
C SER A 158 0.63 20.91 15.72
N GLU A 159 -0.59 21.20 16.19
CA GLU A 159 -1.69 20.23 16.27
C GLU A 159 -2.05 19.70 14.88
N LYS A 160 -2.02 20.55 13.83
CA LYS A 160 -2.21 20.12 12.44
C LYS A 160 -1.12 19.16 11.97
N SER A 161 0.13 19.43 12.35
CA SER A 161 1.26 18.57 12.02
C SER A 161 1.15 17.21 12.71
N LEU A 162 0.75 17.20 13.99
CA LEU A 162 0.53 15.98 14.76
C LEU A 162 -0.66 15.18 14.21
N LEU A 163 -1.75 15.85 13.84
CA LEU A 163 -2.91 15.23 13.22
C LEU A 163 -2.55 14.55 11.88
N ALA A 164 -1.84 15.25 10.99
CA ALA A 164 -1.37 14.68 9.72
C ALA A 164 -0.53 13.42 9.94
N THR A 165 0.41 13.48 10.90
CA THR A 165 1.24 12.33 11.25
C THR A 165 0.43 11.19 11.86
N ALA A 166 -0.49 11.47 12.78
CA ALA A 166 -1.28 10.46 13.47
C ALA A 166 -2.26 9.73 12.53
N LEU A 167 -2.89 10.45 11.60
CA LEU A 167 -3.80 9.84 10.62
C LEU A 167 -3.06 8.81 9.74
N VAL A 168 -1.83 9.09 9.33
CA VAL A 168 -1.03 8.12 8.56
C VAL A 168 -0.45 7.02 9.45
N ALA A 169 0.05 7.38 10.63
CA ALA A 169 0.58 6.43 11.61
C ALA A 169 -0.43 5.35 12.00
N PHE A 170 -1.72 5.69 12.03
CA PHE A 170 -2.81 4.81 12.40
C PHE A 170 -3.67 4.35 11.21
N LEU A 171 -3.23 4.58 9.98
CA LEU A 171 -3.85 4.05 8.77
C LEU A 171 -3.56 2.54 8.68
N PRO A 172 -4.57 1.64 8.69
CA PRO A 172 -4.32 0.19 8.74
C PRO A 172 -3.46 -0.29 7.57
N GLN A 173 -3.77 0.16 6.34
CA GLN A 173 -3.00 -0.20 5.16
C GLN A 173 -1.54 0.30 5.21
N PHE A 174 -1.28 1.47 5.82
CA PHE A 174 0.08 1.98 5.99
C PHE A 174 0.90 1.08 6.91
N ASN A 175 0.30 0.63 8.03
CA ASN A 175 0.92 -0.31 8.95
C ASN A 175 1.17 -1.66 8.27
N PHE A 176 0.16 -2.25 7.61
CA PHE A 176 0.29 -3.53 6.91
C PHE A 176 1.40 -3.50 5.84
N LEU A 177 1.45 -2.44 5.02
CA LEU A 177 2.48 -2.30 3.98
C LEU A 177 3.89 -2.12 4.54
N HIS A 178 4.05 -1.30 5.60
CA HIS A 178 5.36 -1.07 6.22
C HIS A 178 5.78 -2.21 7.15
N ALA A 179 4.90 -3.17 7.39
CA ALA A 179 5.19 -4.44 8.04
C ALA A 179 5.56 -5.56 7.05
N ALA A 180 5.63 -5.28 5.75
CA ALA A 180 5.96 -6.25 4.71
C ALA A 180 7.30 -5.94 4.01
N ILE A 181 7.90 -6.97 3.40
CA ILE A 181 9.10 -6.85 2.55
C ILE A 181 8.67 -6.34 1.17
N SER A 182 8.93 -5.06 0.87
CA SER A 182 8.59 -4.46 -0.42
C SER A 182 9.43 -3.22 -0.72
N ASN A 183 9.58 -2.88 -2.00
CA ASN A 183 10.19 -1.62 -2.43
C ASN A 183 9.29 -0.39 -2.18
N ASP A 184 8.01 -0.60 -1.86
CA ASP A 184 7.02 0.47 -1.61
C ASP A 184 7.39 1.40 -0.44
N PRO A 185 7.68 0.91 0.78
CA PRO A 185 8.17 1.74 1.89
C PRO A 185 9.30 2.71 1.52
N LEU A 186 10.26 2.25 0.70
CA LEU A 186 11.41 3.08 0.32
C LEU A 186 11.02 4.20 -0.66
N ILE A 187 10.22 3.90 -1.68
CA ILE A 187 9.76 4.94 -2.61
C ILE A 187 8.84 5.95 -1.92
N ILE A 188 7.99 5.51 -0.97
CA ILE A 188 7.13 6.39 -0.17
C ILE A 188 7.98 7.38 0.64
N LEU A 189 9.03 6.88 1.30
CA LEU A 189 9.97 7.70 2.06
C LEU A 189 10.67 8.73 1.17
N LEU A 190 11.20 8.30 0.02
CA LEU A 190 11.97 9.16 -0.88
C LEU A 190 11.09 10.22 -1.59
N CYS A 191 9.88 9.84 -2.01
CA CYS A 191 8.89 10.79 -2.51
C CYS A 191 8.52 11.83 -1.43
N SER A 192 8.27 11.38 -0.20
CA SER A 192 7.98 12.27 0.92
C SER A 192 9.16 13.21 1.20
N ALA A 193 10.40 12.71 1.17
CA ALA A 193 11.61 13.50 1.37
C ALA A 193 11.82 14.56 0.28
N ALA A 194 11.55 14.22 -0.99
CA ALA A 194 11.63 15.17 -2.10
C ALA A 194 10.55 16.25 -2.00
N LEU A 195 9.29 15.87 -1.70
CA LEU A 195 8.20 16.82 -1.51
C LEU A 195 8.46 17.75 -0.33
N TRP A 196 9.00 17.25 0.78
CA TRP A 196 9.43 18.10 1.91
C TRP A 196 10.50 19.12 1.48
N GLN A 197 11.48 18.70 0.68
CA GLN A 197 12.50 19.61 0.13
C GLN A 197 11.88 20.67 -0.80
N LEU A 198 10.90 20.30 -1.63
CA LEU A 198 10.17 21.24 -2.50
C LEU A 198 9.34 22.24 -1.66
N ILE A 199 8.67 21.79 -0.59
CA ILE A 199 7.97 22.68 0.35
C ILE A 199 8.98 23.64 1.02
N TRP A 200 10.15 23.16 1.41
CA TRP A 200 11.21 24.00 1.96
C TRP A 200 11.70 25.04 0.95
N LEU A 201 11.98 24.61 -0.28
CA LEU A 201 12.38 25.49 -1.37
C LEU A 201 11.26 26.48 -1.74
N TRP A 202 10.00 26.19 -1.51
CA TRP A 202 8.92 27.15 -1.72
C TRP A 202 9.04 28.38 -0.82
N GLN A 203 9.49 28.19 0.42
CA GLN A 203 9.60 29.22 1.45
C GLN A 203 10.99 29.88 1.52
N HIS A 204 12.02 29.22 1.00
CA HIS A 204 13.43 29.64 1.14
C HIS A 204 14.12 29.79 -0.22
N PRO A 205 15.15 30.66 -0.34
CA PRO A 205 15.89 30.78 -1.60
C PRO A 205 16.55 29.45 -1.99
N PRO A 206 16.53 29.09 -3.29
CA PRO A 206 17.24 27.91 -3.75
C PRO A 206 18.75 28.09 -3.58
N THR A 207 19.43 27.03 -3.15
CA THR A 207 20.90 26.99 -3.08
C THR A 207 21.38 25.75 -3.81
N ALA A 208 22.59 25.79 -4.38
CA ALA A 208 23.18 24.64 -5.09
C ALA A 208 23.17 23.37 -4.24
N LYS A 209 23.48 23.48 -2.93
CA LYS A 209 23.44 22.35 -1.99
C LYS A 209 22.04 21.73 -1.87
N ARG A 210 20.99 22.55 -1.81
CA ARG A 210 19.60 22.09 -1.70
C ARG A 210 19.09 21.47 -2.99
N LEU A 211 19.45 22.05 -4.14
CA LEU A 211 19.10 21.50 -5.45
C LEU A 211 19.82 20.17 -5.70
N LEU A 212 21.10 20.08 -5.31
CA LEU A 212 21.89 18.85 -5.36
C LEU A 212 21.26 17.75 -4.48
N LEU A 213 20.89 18.07 -3.24
CA LEU A 213 20.23 17.13 -2.34
C LEU A 213 18.88 16.63 -2.92
N LEU A 214 18.10 17.53 -3.52
CA LEU A 214 16.86 17.17 -4.20
C LEU A 214 17.13 16.22 -5.37
N GLY A 215 18.10 16.54 -6.24
CA GLY A 215 18.53 15.68 -7.34
C GLY A 215 18.97 14.29 -6.86
N ILE A 216 19.76 14.21 -5.79
CA ILE A 216 20.15 12.93 -5.17
C ILE A 216 18.92 12.16 -4.70
N THR A 217 18.00 12.82 -3.99
CA THR A 217 16.78 12.19 -3.46
C THR A 217 15.90 11.64 -4.60
N VAL A 218 15.74 12.41 -5.68
CA VAL A 218 15.00 12.00 -6.88
C VAL A 218 15.69 10.85 -7.59
N GLY A 219 17.03 10.86 -7.67
CA GLY A 219 17.83 9.78 -8.26
C GLY A 219 17.67 8.47 -7.50
N LEU A 220 17.72 8.53 -6.17
CA LEU A 220 17.46 7.37 -5.30
C LEU A 220 16.00 6.89 -5.44
N ALA A 221 15.03 7.80 -5.59
CA ALA A 221 13.63 7.45 -5.81
C ALA A 221 13.48 6.68 -7.14
N ALA A 222 14.09 7.18 -8.23
CA ALA A 222 14.10 6.51 -9.53
C ALA A 222 14.79 5.13 -9.47
N LEU A 223 15.82 4.99 -8.62
CA LEU A 223 16.50 3.71 -8.38
C LEU A 223 15.73 2.77 -7.43
N SER A 224 14.65 3.23 -6.80
CA SER A 224 13.78 2.41 -5.94
C SER A 224 12.55 1.87 -6.68
N LYS A 225 11.96 2.69 -7.55
CA LYS A 225 10.77 2.32 -8.36
C LYS A 225 10.67 3.21 -9.60
N ASN A 226 10.16 2.69 -10.70
CA ASN A 226 10.01 3.45 -11.96
C ASN A 226 9.15 4.71 -11.83
N THR A 227 8.22 4.74 -10.86
CA THR A 227 7.44 5.93 -10.52
C THR A 227 8.30 7.10 -10.05
N GLY A 228 9.54 6.88 -9.61
CA GLY A 228 10.50 7.94 -9.28
C GLY A 228 10.86 8.86 -10.45
N ILE A 229 10.69 8.41 -11.71
CA ILE A 229 10.89 9.26 -12.90
C ILE A 229 9.85 10.39 -12.94
N LEU A 230 8.61 10.11 -12.55
CA LEU A 230 7.54 11.12 -12.46
C LEU A 230 7.91 12.24 -11.47
N LEU A 231 8.62 11.90 -10.39
CA LEU A 231 9.08 12.85 -9.39
C LEU A 231 10.12 13.83 -9.94
N LEU A 232 10.96 13.41 -10.91
CA LEU A 232 11.89 14.30 -11.60
C LEU A 232 11.12 15.37 -12.39
N LEU A 233 10.18 14.95 -13.24
CA LEU A 233 9.36 15.86 -14.05
C LEU A 233 8.59 16.83 -13.17
N PHE A 234 7.98 16.33 -12.09
CA PHE A 234 7.26 17.15 -11.13
C PHE A 234 8.19 18.17 -10.44
N SER A 235 9.39 17.76 -9.99
CA SER A 235 10.33 18.64 -9.31
C SER A 235 10.81 19.79 -10.19
N VAL A 236 11.11 19.50 -11.47
CA VAL A 236 11.50 20.53 -12.44
C VAL A 236 10.34 21.49 -12.70
N GLY A 237 9.12 20.98 -12.95
CA GLY A 237 7.93 21.81 -13.14
C GLY A 237 7.60 22.68 -11.92
N PHE A 238 7.71 22.11 -10.71
CA PHE A 238 7.52 22.82 -9.45
C PHE A 238 8.48 24.01 -9.32
N LEU A 239 9.75 23.81 -9.63
CA LEU A 239 10.77 24.86 -9.57
C LEU A 239 10.59 25.92 -10.65
N ALA A 240 10.11 25.54 -11.84
CA ALA A 240 9.73 26.49 -12.88
C ALA A 240 8.58 27.39 -12.43
N VAL A 241 7.51 26.82 -11.85
CA VAL A 241 6.40 27.61 -11.28
C VAL A 241 6.87 28.52 -10.14
N ARG A 242 7.74 28.00 -9.26
CA ARG A 242 8.37 28.81 -8.22
C ARG A 242 9.18 29.97 -8.79
N HIS A 243 9.94 29.74 -9.86
CA HIS A 243 10.74 30.78 -10.50
C HIS A 243 9.84 31.89 -11.03
N LEU A 244 8.80 31.52 -11.78
CA LEU A 244 7.81 32.45 -12.32
C LEU A 244 7.21 33.30 -11.19
N LYS A 245 6.76 32.68 -10.10
CA LYS A 245 6.30 33.38 -8.90
C LYS A 245 7.31 34.45 -8.45
N THR A 246 8.57 34.09 -8.30
CA THR A 246 9.61 35.01 -7.81
C THR A 246 9.81 36.20 -8.76
N VAL A 247 9.88 35.95 -10.06
CA VAL A 247 10.04 36.99 -11.08
C VAL A 247 8.86 37.96 -11.10
N TYR A 248 7.62 37.44 -11.07
CA TYR A 248 6.41 38.26 -11.06
C TYR A 248 6.36 39.19 -9.83
N PHE A 249 6.58 38.68 -8.62
CA PHE A 249 6.52 39.49 -7.40
C PHE A 249 7.62 40.57 -7.36
N THR A 250 8.84 40.27 -7.81
CA THR A 250 9.91 41.29 -7.88
C THR A 250 9.64 42.39 -8.90
N SER A 251 8.81 42.13 -9.92
CA SER A 251 8.48 43.12 -10.96
C SER A 251 7.41 44.13 -10.50
N GLU A 252 6.50 43.75 -9.60
CA GLU A 252 5.46 44.64 -9.07
C GLU A 252 5.97 45.58 -7.96
N GLU A 253 6.85 45.10 -7.07
CA GLU A 253 7.45 45.94 -6.01
C GLU A 253 8.31 47.07 -6.61
N GLY A 254 9.01 46.79 -7.72
CA GLY A 254 9.75 47.82 -8.47
C GLY A 254 8.85 48.81 -9.23
N ALA A 255 7.60 48.46 -9.54
CA ALA A 255 6.66 49.35 -10.21
C ALA A 255 5.96 50.30 -9.24
N PHE A 256 5.66 49.86 -8.01
CA PHE A 256 5.03 50.69 -6.97
C PHE A 256 5.99 51.68 -6.31
N SER A 257 7.27 51.32 -6.14
CA SER A 257 8.29 52.23 -5.61
C SER A 257 8.62 53.40 -6.55
N ASN A 258 8.37 53.26 -7.86
CA ASN A 258 8.74 54.25 -8.87
C ASN A 258 7.62 55.26 -9.19
N ALA A 259 6.46 55.18 -8.52
CA ALA A 259 5.35 56.10 -8.74
C ALA A 259 5.44 57.39 -7.90
N THR A 260 6.28 57.42 -6.84
CA THR A 260 6.35 58.56 -5.90
C THR A 260 7.59 59.45 -6.11
N GLU A 261 8.61 58.98 -6.83
CA GLU A 261 9.83 59.75 -7.12
C GLU A 261 10.05 59.90 -8.62
N ARG A 262 9.13 60.61 -9.29
CA ARG A 262 9.45 61.23 -10.57
C ARG A 262 9.95 62.64 -10.29
N HIS A 263 11.25 62.82 -10.13
CA HIS A 263 12.04 63.93 -10.70
C HIS A 263 13.54 63.68 -10.41
N LEU A 264 14.34 63.68 -11.48
CA LEU A 264 15.80 63.55 -11.57
C LEU A 264 16.46 62.14 -11.55
N ARG A 265 16.71 61.66 -12.78
CA ARG A 265 17.90 60.91 -13.26
C ARG A 265 18.23 59.52 -12.68
N MET A 266 17.90 58.48 -13.46
CA MET A 266 18.80 57.54 -14.19
C MET A 266 18.02 56.24 -14.50
N PRO A 267 18.35 55.50 -15.58
CA PRO A 267 17.58 54.34 -15.97
C PRO A 267 17.69 53.25 -14.90
N THR A 268 16.55 52.72 -14.47
CA THR A 268 16.48 51.50 -13.66
C THR A 268 17.30 50.40 -14.35
N PRO A 269 18.08 49.60 -13.61
CA PRO A 269 18.79 48.50 -14.25
C PRO A 269 17.71 47.56 -14.83
N PRO A 270 17.88 47.09 -16.08
CA PRO A 270 16.98 46.08 -16.60
C PRO A 270 17.02 44.88 -15.66
N ILE A 271 15.88 44.26 -15.41
CA ILE A 271 15.80 42.91 -14.82
C ILE A 271 16.85 42.09 -15.57
N LYS A 272 17.99 41.81 -14.92
CA LYS A 272 19.16 41.30 -15.63
C LYS A 272 18.74 40.02 -16.33
N THR A 273 18.84 39.98 -17.65
CA THR A 273 18.77 38.76 -18.47
C THR A 273 19.68 37.65 -17.92
N ALA A 274 20.72 38.02 -17.17
CA ALA A 274 21.55 37.11 -16.38
C ALA A 274 20.81 36.31 -15.30
N VAL A 275 19.76 36.84 -14.65
CA VAL A 275 18.97 36.12 -13.63
C VAL A 275 18.06 35.06 -14.28
N LEU A 276 17.51 35.36 -15.46
CA LEU A 276 16.74 34.43 -16.28
C LEU A 276 17.63 33.32 -16.88
N TRP A 277 18.85 33.66 -17.31
CA TRP A 277 19.81 32.73 -17.89
C TRP A 277 20.49 31.82 -16.85
N GLN A 278 20.74 32.31 -15.62
CA GLN A 278 21.34 31.53 -14.52
C GLN A 278 20.36 30.51 -13.91
N TRP A 279 19.06 30.80 -13.87
CA TRP A 279 18.07 29.89 -13.26
C TRP A 279 17.80 28.63 -14.07
N GLY A 280 17.81 28.70 -15.41
CA GLY A 280 17.43 27.56 -16.26
C GLY A 280 18.47 26.44 -16.25
N TRP A 281 19.68 26.72 -16.71
CA TRP A 281 20.68 25.66 -16.92
C TRP A 281 21.28 25.15 -15.60
N GLN A 282 21.53 26.02 -14.61
CA GLN A 282 22.13 25.59 -13.35
C GLN A 282 21.18 24.71 -12.54
N THR A 283 19.90 25.08 -12.47
CA THR A 283 18.88 24.27 -11.77
C THR A 283 18.69 22.91 -12.46
N ALA A 284 18.66 22.90 -13.79
CA ALA A 284 18.62 21.67 -14.57
C ALA A 284 19.84 20.81 -14.27
N VAL A 285 21.05 21.37 -14.26
CA VAL A 285 22.28 20.63 -13.93
C VAL A 285 22.25 20.09 -12.51
N TYR A 286 21.95 20.89 -11.49
CA TYR A 286 21.98 20.44 -10.10
C TYR A 286 20.94 19.37 -9.75
N ILE A 287 19.88 19.20 -10.56
CA ILE A 287 18.85 18.17 -10.34
C ILE A 287 19.05 16.99 -11.28
N ILE A 288 19.21 17.23 -12.58
CA ILE A 288 19.28 16.18 -13.60
C ILE A 288 20.61 15.43 -13.49
N PHE A 289 21.73 16.12 -13.24
CA PHE A 289 23.03 15.46 -13.19
C PHE A 289 23.12 14.39 -12.10
N PRO A 290 22.74 14.64 -10.83
CA PRO A 290 22.70 13.59 -9.81
C PRO A 290 21.76 12.43 -10.18
N VAL A 291 20.61 12.71 -10.79
CA VAL A 291 19.66 11.66 -11.20
C VAL A 291 20.28 10.77 -12.26
N LEU A 292 20.93 11.34 -13.27
CA LEU A 292 21.63 10.58 -14.31
C LEU A 292 22.80 9.78 -13.74
N LEU A 293 23.55 10.34 -12.78
CA LEU A 293 24.64 9.61 -12.12
C LEU A 293 24.13 8.42 -11.29
N ILE A 294 23.02 8.59 -10.57
CA ILE A 294 22.50 7.57 -9.64
C ILE A 294 21.67 6.50 -10.37
N ALA A 295 20.82 6.90 -11.33
CA ALA A 295 19.86 6.02 -11.99
C ALA A 295 20.14 5.79 -13.48
N GLY A 296 20.95 6.64 -14.13
CA GLY A 296 21.19 6.56 -15.58
C GLY A 296 21.88 5.27 -16.01
N TRP A 297 22.75 4.70 -15.18
CA TRP A 297 23.39 3.41 -15.46
C TRP A 297 22.38 2.26 -15.53
N LEU A 298 21.30 2.31 -14.72
CA LEU A 298 20.25 1.30 -14.74
C LEU A 298 19.46 1.39 -16.05
N TRP A 299 19.12 2.59 -16.48
CA TRP A 299 18.41 2.81 -17.75
C TRP A 299 19.24 2.35 -18.95
N TRP A 300 20.55 2.62 -18.92
CA TRP A 300 21.48 2.12 -19.92
C TRP A 300 21.56 0.59 -19.91
N ARG A 301 21.68 -0.03 -18.73
CA ARG A 301 21.66 -1.49 -18.58
C ARG A 301 20.36 -2.09 -19.14
N ASN A 302 19.22 -1.55 -18.76
CA ASN A 302 17.91 -2.06 -19.18
C ASN A 302 17.69 -1.89 -20.68
N TRP A 303 18.18 -0.79 -21.27
CA TRP A 303 18.20 -0.61 -22.72
C TRP A 303 19.02 -1.70 -23.42
N GLN A 304 20.24 -1.98 -22.94
CA GLN A 304 21.10 -3.01 -23.52
C GLN A 304 20.51 -4.43 -23.39
N LEU A 305 19.85 -4.72 -22.27
CA LEU A 305 19.29 -6.06 -22.00
C LEU A 305 17.93 -6.29 -22.66
N TYR A 306 17.07 -5.27 -22.69
CA TYR A 306 15.64 -5.44 -22.99
C TYR A 306 15.12 -4.58 -24.13
N GLY A 307 15.91 -3.62 -24.63
CA GLY A 307 15.41 -2.57 -25.54
C GLY A 307 14.38 -1.64 -24.88
N ASP A 308 14.27 -1.68 -23.55
CA ASP A 308 13.35 -0.88 -22.74
C ASP A 308 14.10 -0.35 -21.52
N TRP A 309 14.44 0.93 -21.53
CA TRP A 309 15.11 1.67 -20.46
C TRP A 309 14.45 1.53 -19.07
N THR A 310 13.14 1.28 -18.98
CA THR A 310 12.43 1.11 -17.70
C THR A 310 12.24 -0.35 -17.30
N ALA A 311 12.51 -1.31 -18.19
CA ALA A 311 12.13 -2.72 -18.04
C ALA A 311 10.63 -2.97 -17.75
N THR A 312 9.76 -2.00 -18.02
CA THR A 312 8.31 -2.10 -17.79
C THR A 312 7.67 -3.17 -18.67
N SER A 313 8.18 -3.35 -19.90
CA SER A 313 7.76 -4.43 -20.81
C SER A 313 8.02 -5.82 -20.22
N GLN A 314 9.17 -6.02 -19.58
CA GLN A 314 9.53 -7.28 -18.93
C GLN A 314 8.65 -7.56 -17.71
N PHE A 315 8.40 -6.52 -16.89
CA PHE A 315 7.47 -6.60 -15.78
C PHE A 315 6.07 -7.03 -16.23
N ILE A 316 5.50 -6.32 -17.23
CA ILE A 316 4.15 -6.60 -17.74
C ILE A 316 4.07 -8.01 -18.35
N ARG A 317 5.12 -8.45 -19.06
CA ARG A 317 5.17 -9.80 -19.63
C ARG A 317 5.00 -10.89 -18.56
N ILE A 318 5.69 -10.75 -17.44
CA ILE A 318 5.62 -11.73 -16.34
C ILE A 318 4.32 -11.58 -15.55
N ALA A 319 3.83 -10.35 -15.36
CA ALA A 319 2.59 -10.04 -14.66
C ALA A 319 1.30 -10.38 -15.45
N GLY A 320 1.36 -11.35 -16.37
CA GLY A 320 0.21 -11.84 -17.15
C GLY A 320 -0.04 -11.10 -18.47
N GLY A 321 0.92 -10.32 -18.97
CA GLY A 321 0.87 -9.64 -20.26
C GLY A 321 0.05 -8.36 -20.27
N ASP A 322 0.11 -7.62 -21.39
CA ASP A 322 -0.75 -6.45 -21.62
C ASP A 322 -2.17 -6.94 -21.92
N ARG A 323 -3.10 -6.62 -21.02
CA ARG A 323 -4.50 -7.04 -21.14
C ARG A 323 -5.33 -6.12 -22.01
N GLY A 324 -4.79 -4.97 -22.42
CA GLY A 324 -5.51 -3.98 -23.24
C GLY A 324 -6.77 -3.45 -22.56
N PHE A 325 -6.73 -3.21 -21.25
CA PHE A 325 -7.90 -2.73 -20.52
C PHE A 325 -8.31 -1.34 -21.02
N THR A 326 -9.62 -1.14 -21.15
CA THR A 326 -10.21 0.15 -21.50
C THR A 326 -10.33 1.04 -20.26
N LEU A 327 -10.37 2.36 -20.47
CA LEU A 327 -10.54 3.30 -19.35
C LEU A 327 -11.80 3.04 -18.51
N PRO A 328 -12.98 2.71 -19.08
CA PRO A 328 -14.16 2.35 -18.28
C PRO A 328 -13.96 1.11 -17.41
N GLN A 329 -13.25 0.08 -17.91
CA GLN A 329 -12.94 -1.12 -17.12
C GLN A 329 -12.02 -0.79 -15.95
N VAL A 330 -10.97 0.01 -16.19
CA VAL A 330 -10.07 0.48 -15.12
C VAL A 330 -10.82 1.32 -14.08
N LEU A 331 -11.73 2.20 -14.52
CA LEU A 331 -12.53 3.02 -13.60
C LEU A 331 -13.53 2.19 -12.79
N ALA A 332 -14.02 1.06 -13.31
CA ALA A 332 -14.87 0.13 -12.55
C ALA A 332 -14.16 -0.46 -11.33
N GLU A 333 -12.84 -0.62 -11.38
CA GLU A 333 -12.00 -1.12 -10.28
C GLU A 333 -11.75 -0.08 -9.17
N SER A 334 -12.19 1.17 -9.35
CA SER A 334 -11.95 2.26 -8.39
C SER A 334 -12.49 1.95 -6.99
N GLY A 335 -13.55 1.15 -6.89
CA GLY A 335 -14.09 0.72 -5.60
C GLY A 335 -13.11 -0.15 -4.80
N GLY A 336 -12.44 -1.09 -5.46
CA GLY A 336 -11.39 -1.92 -4.85
C GLY A 336 -10.15 -1.10 -4.51
N LEU A 337 -9.75 -0.19 -5.41
CA LEU A 337 -8.66 0.75 -5.18
C LEU A 337 -8.88 1.64 -3.94
N TRP A 338 -10.10 2.17 -3.78
CA TRP A 338 -10.46 3.01 -2.64
C TRP A 338 -10.46 2.24 -1.32
N ARG A 339 -11.05 1.04 -1.27
CA ARG A 339 -11.08 0.20 -0.05
C ARG A 339 -9.67 -0.20 0.38
N SER A 340 -8.84 -0.59 -0.58
CA SER A 340 -7.45 -0.99 -0.35
C SER A 340 -6.51 0.16 -0.03
N LEU A 341 -6.94 1.42 -0.15
CA LEU A 341 -6.21 2.55 0.41
C LEU A 341 -6.23 2.52 1.95
N PHE A 342 -7.30 1.95 2.54
CA PHE A 342 -7.53 1.97 3.99
C PHE A 342 -7.26 0.64 4.69
N ALA A 343 -7.87 -0.46 4.21
CA ALA A 343 -7.82 -1.74 4.91
C ALA A 343 -8.25 -2.91 4.01
N VAL A 344 -7.35 -3.35 3.14
CA VAL A 344 -7.45 -4.65 2.44
C VAL A 344 -6.12 -5.37 2.61
N PHE A 345 -6.17 -6.53 3.27
CA PHE A 345 -4.99 -7.28 3.71
C PHE A 345 -4.85 -8.60 2.97
N GLY A 346 -3.79 -9.33 3.33
CA GLY A 346 -3.37 -10.54 2.62
C GLY A 346 -3.08 -10.24 1.15
N TRP A 347 -3.30 -11.23 0.30
CA TRP A 347 -3.25 -11.11 -1.16
C TRP A 347 -4.51 -10.47 -1.73
N PHE A 348 -5.00 -9.37 -1.15
CA PHE A 348 -6.27 -8.73 -1.55
C PHE A 348 -7.54 -9.55 -1.27
N ASN A 349 -7.44 -10.51 -0.34
CA ASN A 349 -8.48 -11.46 0.01
C ASN A 349 -9.05 -11.25 1.43
N LEU A 350 -8.47 -10.35 2.23
CA LEU A 350 -8.95 -10.05 3.58
C LEU A 350 -9.51 -8.63 3.64
N LEU A 351 -10.84 -8.52 3.55
CA LEU A 351 -11.57 -7.26 3.69
C LEU A 351 -11.82 -6.96 5.17
N ALA A 352 -11.61 -5.70 5.56
CA ALA A 352 -12.08 -5.22 6.85
C ALA A 352 -13.63 -5.10 6.87
N PRO A 353 -14.27 -5.10 8.06
CA PRO A 353 -15.71 -4.89 8.15
C PRO A 353 -16.13 -3.52 7.63
N ALA A 354 -17.38 -3.41 7.17
CA ALA A 354 -17.92 -2.21 6.53
C ALA A 354 -17.73 -0.92 7.36
N TRP A 355 -17.85 -1.01 8.69
CA TRP A 355 -17.70 0.16 9.57
C TRP A 355 -16.31 0.80 9.50
N VAL A 356 -15.25 0.03 9.20
CA VAL A 356 -13.89 0.57 9.01
C VAL A 356 -13.87 1.51 7.82
N TYR A 357 -14.49 1.12 6.70
CA TYR A 357 -14.58 1.95 5.51
C TYR A 357 -15.50 3.16 5.71
N TRP A 358 -16.64 2.99 6.39
CA TRP A 358 -17.54 4.11 6.70
C TRP A 358 -16.86 5.18 7.55
N LEU A 359 -16.06 4.76 8.54
CA LEU A 359 -15.29 5.65 9.40
C LEU A 359 -14.24 6.43 8.58
N TRP A 360 -13.43 5.75 7.77
CA TRP A 360 -12.43 6.42 6.93
C TRP A 360 -13.06 7.33 5.87
N ASN A 361 -14.16 6.91 5.24
CA ASN A 361 -14.95 7.76 4.35
C ASN A 361 -15.45 9.02 5.09
N GLY A 362 -15.94 8.88 6.32
CA GLY A 362 -16.35 9.99 7.17
C GLY A 362 -15.20 10.97 7.45
N ILE A 363 -14.02 10.46 7.85
CA ILE A 363 -12.83 11.27 8.08
C ILE A 363 -12.46 12.05 6.82
N VAL A 364 -12.42 11.39 5.66
CA VAL A 364 -12.10 12.01 4.37
C VAL A 364 -13.13 13.08 4.00
N VAL A 365 -14.42 12.77 4.05
CA VAL A 365 -15.49 13.72 3.68
C VAL A 365 -15.47 14.94 4.59
N VAL A 366 -15.40 14.75 5.91
CA VAL A 366 -15.33 15.86 6.88
C VAL A 366 -14.08 16.71 6.65
N GLY A 367 -12.94 16.07 6.37
CA GLY A 367 -11.71 16.78 6.03
C GLY A 367 -11.84 17.58 4.74
N LEU A 368 -12.34 16.98 3.65
CA LEU A 368 -12.52 17.67 2.36
C LEU A 368 -13.51 18.85 2.47
N LEU A 369 -14.64 18.66 3.18
CA LEU A 369 -15.59 19.74 3.43
C LEU A 369 -14.97 20.88 4.24
N GLY A 370 -14.06 20.57 5.16
CA GLY A 370 -13.30 21.58 5.91
C GLY A 370 -12.34 22.41 5.06
N ILE A 371 -12.00 21.98 3.84
CA ILE A 371 -11.20 22.80 2.90
C ILE A 371 -12.05 23.92 2.28
N ILE A 372 -13.37 23.77 2.17
CA ILE A 372 -14.26 24.76 1.53
C ILE A 372 -14.25 26.11 2.25
N PRO A 373 -14.43 26.20 3.59
CA PRO A 373 -14.32 27.47 4.31
C PRO A 373 -12.94 28.12 4.19
N LEU A 374 -11.86 27.33 4.14
CA LEU A 374 -10.49 27.83 3.94
C LEU A 374 -10.31 28.45 2.55
N ALA A 375 -11.00 27.94 1.53
CA ALA A 375 -11.02 28.54 0.20
C ALA A 375 -11.85 29.84 0.17
N GLN A 376 -12.90 29.93 0.99
CA GLN A 376 -13.79 31.09 1.08
C GLN A 376 -13.23 32.23 1.93
N GLU A 377 -12.56 31.96 3.04
CA GLU A 377 -11.88 32.99 3.87
C GLU A 377 -10.71 33.66 3.14
N ASN A 378 -10.10 32.96 2.17
CA ASN A 378 -9.06 33.51 1.30
C ASN A 378 -9.61 34.28 0.09
N HIS A 379 -10.93 34.39 -0.07
CA HIS A 379 -11.57 35.31 -1.01
C HIS A 379 -11.77 36.67 -0.32
N PRO A 380 -11.00 37.71 -0.65
CA PRO A 380 -11.34 39.05 -0.20
C PRO A 380 -12.72 39.40 -0.74
N GLN A 381 -13.58 39.89 0.15
CA GLN A 381 -14.96 40.33 -0.10
C GLN A 381 -15.12 40.94 -1.50
N ILE A 382 -15.73 40.18 -2.41
CA ILE A 382 -16.26 40.67 -3.68
C ILE A 382 -17.55 41.43 -3.35
N THR A 383 -17.43 42.58 -2.72
CA THR A 383 -18.56 43.48 -2.42
C THR A 383 -18.27 44.93 -2.79
N GLN A 384 -17.19 45.18 -3.54
CA GLN A 384 -16.87 46.48 -4.16
C GLN A 384 -16.49 46.35 -5.65
N ILE A 385 -17.05 45.38 -6.37
CA ILE A 385 -16.91 45.29 -7.84
C ILE A 385 -18.24 45.66 -8.52
N THR A 386 -18.71 46.89 -8.29
CA THR A 386 -19.83 47.47 -9.07
C THR A 386 -19.41 48.67 -9.92
N GLN A 387 -18.13 49.03 -10.00
CA GLN A 387 -17.71 50.23 -10.74
C GLN A 387 -16.38 50.15 -11.50
N ILE A 388 -15.92 48.98 -11.96
CA ILE A 388 -14.77 48.94 -12.88
C ILE A 388 -15.23 48.61 -14.29
N LYS A 389 -15.28 49.67 -15.10
CA LYS A 389 -15.55 49.68 -16.54
C LYS A 389 -14.67 48.66 -17.29
N ARG A 390 -15.33 48.05 -18.27
CA ARG A 390 -14.97 47.37 -19.54
C ARG A 390 -13.55 47.39 -20.13
N GLU A 391 -12.48 47.69 -19.40
CA GLU A 391 -11.10 47.62 -19.88
C GLU A 391 -10.26 46.77 -18.93
N ASN A 392 -10.19 45.47 -19.19
CA ASN A 392 -8.99 44.63 -19.04
C ASN A 392 -9.36 43.15 -19.16
N LEU A 393 -9.34 42.63 -20.39
CA LEU A 393 -9.12 41.20 -20.66
C LEU A 393 -7.77 40.71 -20.09
N ARG A 394 -6.87 41.63 -19.70
CA ARG A 394 -5.65 41.37 -18.93
C ARG A 394 -5.90 40.91 -17.48
N ASN A 395 -7.08 41.17 -16.91
CA ASN A 395 -7.41 40.78 -15.53
C ASN A 395 -7.86 39.32 -15.38
N LEU A 396 -8.08 38.58 -16.48
CA LEU A 396 -8.26 37.12 -16.41
C LEU A 396 -6.95 36.40 -16.08
N CYS A 397 -5.80 37.01 -16.37
CA CYS A 397 -4.48 36.53 -15.94
C CYS A 397 -4.11 36.99 -14.53
N ASN A 398 -4.87 37.92 -13.93
CA ASN A 398 -4.77 38.28 -12.52
C ASN A 398 -5.54 37.28 -11.64
N LEU A 399 -5.39 35.99 -11.94
CA LEU A 399 -5.66 34.93 -10.98
C LEU A 399 -4.66 35.16 -9.84
N ARG A 400 -5.08 35.93 -8.81
CA ARG A 400 -4.34 36.13 -7.57
C ARG A 400 -3.92 34.77 -7.05
N ILE A 401 -2.69 34.35 -7.36
CA ILE A 401 -2.02 33.23 -6.71
C ILE A 401 -1.67 33.75 -5.31
N ASN A 402 -2.68 33.80 -4.44
CA ASN A 402 -2.51 34.03 -3.02
C ASN A 402 -1.44 33.04 -2.55
N LEU A 403 -0.40 33.52 -1.84
CA LEU A 403 0.86 32.80 -1.64
C LEU A 403 0.74 31.40 -0.96
N GLY A 404 -0.43 31.05 -0.40
CA GLY A 404 -0.78 29.71 0.09
C GLY A 404 -1.55 28.82 -0.90
N GLY A 405 -2.25 29.38 -1.89
CA GLY A 405 -3.02 28.65 -2.90
C GLY A 405 -2.12 27.97 -3.94
N GLY A 406 -1.06 28.63 -4.40
CA GLY A 406 -0.14 28.07 -5.40
C GLY A 406 0.57 26.80 -4.93
N LEU A 407 1.04 26.76 -3.69
CA LEU A 407 1.66 25.54 -3.13
C LEU A 407 0.65 24.41 -2.96
N SER A 408 -0.55 24.73 -2.48
CA SER A 408 -1.61 23.73 -2.29
C SER A 408 -2.02 23.09 -3.61
N LEU A 409 -2.11 23.89 -4.70
CA LEU A 409 -2.37 23.39 -6.05
C LEU A 409 -1.23 22.52 -6.59
N LEU A 410 0.03 22.89 -6.35
CA LEU A 410 1.17 22.07 -6.75
C LEU A 410 1.17 20.72 -6.01
N LEU A 411 0.91 20.73 -4.71
CA LEU A 411 0.80 19.51 -3.90
C LEU A 411 -0.39 18.63 -4.33
N ALA A 412 -1.55 19.23 -4.62
CA ALA A 412 -2.68 18.51 -5.22
C ALA A 412 -2.34 17.97 -6.62
N GLY A 413 -1.56 18.72 -7.40
CA GLY A 413 -1.05 18.29 -8.71
C GLY A 413 -0.19 17.03 -8.63
N TRP A 414 0.60 16.86 -7.56
CA TRP A 414 1.32 15.60 -7.32
C TRP A 414 0.38 14.42 -7.08
N VAL A 415 -0.68 14.62 -6.28
CA VAL A 415 -1.70 13.57 -6.04
C VAL A 415 -2.33 13.14 -7.37
N VAL A 416 -2.72 14.11 -8.21
CA VAL A 416 -3.28 13.85 -9.53
C VAL A 416 -2.28 13.15 -10.44
N ALA A 417 -1.00 13.55 -10.43
CA ALA A 417 0.04 12.93 -11.24
C ALA A 417 0.27 11.46 -10.85
N VAL A 418 0.31 11.14 -9.54
CA VAL A 418 0.44 9.76 -9.05
C VAL A 418 -0.78 8.93 -9.45
N TYR A 419 -1.99 9.47 -9.30
CA TYR A 419 -3.22 8.78 -9.71
C TYR A 419 -3.26 8.55 -11.23
N ALA A 420 -2.88 9.55 -12.04
CA ALA A 420 -2.80 9.42 -13.49
C ALA A 420 -1.76 8.36 -13.90
N GLY A 421 -0.59 8.34 -13.25
CA GLY A 421 0.43 7.30 -13.46
C GLY A 421 -0.09 5.90 -13.13
N LEU A 422 -0.86 5.77 -12.05
CA LEU A 422 -1.51 4.51 -11.70
C LEU A 422 -2.55 4.09 -12.74
N LEU A 423 -3.41 5.00 -13.21
CA LEU A 423 -4.38 4.70 -14.26
C LEU A 423 -3.69 4.21 -15.54
N LEU A 424 -2.60 4.88 -15.96
CA LEU A 424 -1.82 4.46 -17.12
C LEU A 424 -1.21 3.06 -16.95
N PHE A 425 -0.85 2.68 -15.73
CA PHE A 425 -0.36 1.35 -15.42
C PHE A 425 -1.48 0.31 -15.41
N MET A 426 -2.63 0.64 -14.80
CA MET A 426 -3.82 -0.21 -14.75
C MET A 426 -4.42 -0.50 -16.13
N LEU A 427 -4.22 0.37 -17.12
CA LEU A 427 -4.61 0.09 -18.51
C LEU A 427 -3.87 -1.12 -19.10
N LYS A 428 -2.69 -1.46 -18.57
CA LYS A 428 -1.85 -2.55 -19.08
C LYS A 428 -1.92 -3.82 -18.23
N THR A 429 -1.97 -3.69 -16.91
CA THR A 429 -1.87 -4.82 -15.98
C THR A 429 -2.81 -4.64 -14.77
N PRO A 430 -3.37 -5.72 -14.20
CA PRO A 430 -4.22 -5.62 -13.02
C PRO A 430 -3.43 -5.12 -11.80
N ALA A 431 -3.65 -3.86 -11.43
CA ALA A 431 -2.90 -3.17 -10.37
C ALA A 431 -3.78 -2.26 -9.51
N ALA A 432 -5.06 -2.61 -9.32
CA ALA A 432 -6.05 -1.82 -8.59
C ALA A 432 -5.83 -1.79 -7.05
N GLN A 433 -4.63 -1.43 -6.61
CA GLN A 433 -4.19 -1.51 -5.21
C GLN A 433 -3.86 -0.12 -4.64
N GLY A 434 -4.54 0.25 -3.55
CA GLY A 434 -4.42 1.57 -2.94
C GLY A 434 -3.02 1.92 -2.45
N ARG A 435 -2.19 0.92 -2.11
CA ARG A 435 -0.78 1.13 -1.72
C ARG A 435 0.04 1.90 -2.76
N LEU A 436 -0.30 1.79 -4.04
CA LEU A 436 0.38 2.48 -5.13
C LEU A 436 0.14 4.00 -5.14
N LEU A 437 -0.82 4.50 -4.35
CA LEU A 437 -1.08 5.93 -4.16
C LEU A 437 -0.27 6.54 -3.01
N PHE A 438 0.40 5.73 -2.17
CA PHE A 438 1.16 6.21 -1.03
C PHE A 438 2.41 7.06 -1.36
N PRO A 439 3.00 7.05 -2.57
CA PRO A 439 3.95 8.10 -2.97
C PRO A 439 3.37 9.51 -2.87
N ALA A 440 2.04 9.67 -2.83
CA ALA A 440 1.33 10.93 -2.58
C ALA A 440 0.80 11.08 -1.13
N ILE A 441 1.21 10.22 -0.18
CA ILE A 441 0.68 10.22 1.18
C ILE A 441 0.94 11.54 1.92
N LEU A 442 2.08 12.19 1.67
CA LEU A 442 2.44 13.45 2.32
C LEU A 442 1.43 14.57 2.00
N PRO A 443 1.16 14.94 0.73
CA PRO A 443 0.17 15.98 0.44
C PRO A 443 -1.25 15.57 0.81
N LEU A 444 -1.61 14.28 0.70
CA LEU A 444 -2.91 13.78 1.17
C LEU A 444 -3.09 14.00 2.68
N ALA A 445 -2.10 13.62 3.49
CA ALA A 445 -2.14 13.77 4.93
C ALA A 445 -2.18 15.24 5.37
N LEU A 446 -1.38 16.09 4.73
CA LEU A 446 -1.38 17.53 5.00
C LEU A 446 -2.72 18.18 4.63
N GLY A 447 -3.27 17.86 3.45
CA GLY A 447 -4.57 18.37 3.02
C GLY A 447 -5.71 17.94 3.93
N LEU A 448 -5.74 16.65 4.29
CA LEU A 448 -6.74 16.08 5.18
C LEU A 448 -6.68 16.71 6.58
N ALA A 449 -5.47 16.85 7.15
CA ALA A 449 -5.30 17.50 8.45
C ALA A 449 -5.64 18.99 8.42
N ALA A 450 -5.31 19.69 7.33
CA ALA A 450 -5.67 21.10 7.17
C ALA A 450 -7.18 21.30 7.16
N GLY A 451 -7.91 20.44 6.43
CA GLY A 451 -9.36 20.45 6.35
C GLY A 451 -10.03 20.06 7.67
N LEU A 452 -9.60 18.99 8.32
CA LEU A 452 -10.15 18.60 9.63
C LEU A 452 -9.94 19.67 10.71
N ALA A 453 -8.80 20.36 10.67
CA ALA A 453 -8.47 21.40 11.63
C ALA A 453 -9.09 22.78 11.33
N SER A 454 -9.83 22.94 10.22
CA SER A 454 -10.57 24.19 9.95
C SER A 454 -11.88 24.28 10.74
N TRP A 455 -12.40 23.13 11.18
CA TRP A 455 -13.62 23.07 11.98
C TRP A 455 -13.40 23.70 13.36
N ARG A 456 -14.37 24.49 13.83
CA ARG A 456 -14.35 25.10 15.17
C ARG A 456 -14.41 24.06 16.30
N TRP A 457 -14.88 22.86 16.02
CA TRP A 457 -14.99 21.76 16.99
C TRP A 457 -13.63 21.06 17.18
N ARG A 458 -12.86 21.55 18.15
CA ARG A 458 -11.51 21.04 18.48
C ARG A 458 -11.41 19.55 18.83
N PRO A 459 -12.44 18.86 19.38
CA PRO A 459 -12.37 17.41 19.61
C PRO A 459 -12.03 16.59 18.37
N PHE A 460 -12.33 17.05 17.15
CA PHE A 460 -11.93 16.35 15.92
C PHE A 460 -10.42 16.11 15.81
N LEU A 461 -9.59 16.99 16.39
CA LEU A 461 -8.13 16.87 16.39
C LEU A 461 -7.62 15.64 17.14
N TRP A 462 -8.43 15.09 18.05
CA TRP A 462 -8.11 13.93 18.87
C TRP A 462 -8.97 12.72 18.54
N LEU A 463 -10.25 12.95 18.21
CA LEU A 463 -11.19 11.90 17.85
C LEU A 463 -10.80 11.20 16.56
N ALA A 464 -10.41 11.93 15.51
CA ALA A 464 -10.04 11.30 14.23
C ALA A 464 -8.80 10.38 14.37
N PRO A 465 -7.70 10.79 15.04
CA PRO A 465 -6.61 9.87 15.39
C PRO A 465 -7.03 8.68 16.25
N ALA A 466 -7.88 8.88 17.26
CA ALA A 466 -8.33 7.79 18.13
C ALA A 466 -9.17 6.75 17.35
N LEU A 467 -10.05 7.22 16.46
CA LEU A 467 -10.83 6.38 15.56
C LEU A 467 -9.95 5.66 14.54
N ALA A 468 -8.93 6.34 13.98
CA ALA A 468 -7.94 5.70 13.12
C ALA A 468 -7.19 4.59 13.88
N LEU A 469 -6.75 4.86 15.11
CA LEU A 469 -6.09 3.87 15.97
C LEU A 469 -6.99 2.65 16.20
N LEU A 470 -8.27 2.87 16.54
CA LEU A 470 -9.26 1.80 16.67
C LEU A 470 -9.36 0.94 15.41
N THR A 471 -9.39 1.56 14.22
CA THR A 471 -9.47 0.79 12.96
C THR A 471 -8.23 -0.05 12.70
N THR A 472 -7.03 0.43 13.02
CA THR A 472 -5.80 -0.37 12.79
C THR A 472 -5.62 -1.46 13.84
N THR A 473 -5.99 -1.22 15.09
CA THR A 473 -5.94 -2.27 16.13
C THR A 473 -6.99 -3.35 15.88
N PHE A 474 -8.20 -2.96 15.46
CA PHE A 474 -9.23 -3.93 15.10
C PHE A 474 -8.85 -4.70 13.84
N SER A 475 -8.31 -4.04 12.82
CA SER A 475 -7.85 -4.73 11.60
C SER A 475 -6.79 -5.79 11.92
N LEU A 476 -5.86 -5.52 12.83
CA LEU A 476 -4.83 -6.47 13.24
C LEU A 476 -5.45 -7.70 13.95
N TRP A 477 -6.24 -7.47 14.99
CA TRP A 477 -6.72 -8.55 15.89
C TRP A 477 -8.05 -9.18 15.48
N GLY A 478 -8.89 -8.45 14.75
CA GLY A 478 -10.22 -8.88 14.34
C GLY A 478 -10.34 -9.26 12.86
N VAL A 479 -9.31 -9.01 12.05
CA VAL A 479 -9.29 -9.38 10.62
C VAL A 479 -8.08 -10.24 10.27
N VAL A 480 -6.86 -9.74 10.52
CA VAL A 480 -5.64 -10.46 10.13
C VAL A 480 -5.40 -11.68 11.00
N ALA A 481 -5.32 -11.53 12.33
CA ALA A 481 -5.01 -12.65 13.22
C ALA A 481 -6.00 -13.84 13.09
N PRO A 482 -7.33 -13.62 13.04
CA PRO A 482 -8.28 -14.74 12.92
C PRO A 482 -8.26 -15.40 11.53
N ALA A 483 -7.84 -14.69 10.49
CA ALA A 483 -7.81 -15.24 9.13
C ALA A 483 -6.77 -16.35 8.97
N TYR A 484 -5.71 -16.34 9.79
CA TYR A 484 -4.61 -17.29 9.75
C TYR A 484 -4.54 -18.19 11.00
N GLN A 485 -5.64 -18.29 11.74
CA GLN A 485 -5.72 -19.13 12.93
C GLN A 485 -5.83 -20.60 12.51
N LEU A 486 -4.91 -21.43 12.99
CA LEU A 486 -4.96 -22.87 12.76
C LEU A 486 -6.20 -23.50 13.42
N PRO A 487 -6.78 -24.56 12.82
CA PRO A 487 -7.85 -25.32 13.43
C PRO A 487 -7.50 -25.82 14.83
N PRO A 488 -8.45 -25.83 15.79
CA PRO A 488 -8.17 -26.32 17.13
C PRO A 488 -7.98 -27.84 17.13
N VAL A 489 -7.04 -28.30 17.96
CA VAL A 489 -6.80 -29.73 18.23
C VAL A 489 -7.47 -30.10 19.55
N LEU A 490 -8.39 -31.05 19.49
CA LEU A 490 -9.20 -31.53 20.60
C LEU A 490 -8.64 -32.84 21.15
N GLY A 491 -8.86 -33.08 22.46
CA GLY A 491 -8.53 -34.35 23.11
C GLY A 491 -9.61 -35.42 22.99
N GLN A 492 -10.85 -35.04 22.67
CA GLN A 492 -11.98 -35.95 22.51
C GLN A 492 -12.99 -35.39 21.51
N LEU A 493 -13.72 -36.29 20.84
CA LEU A 493 -14.79 -35.92 19.92
C LEU A 493 -15.93 -35.25 20.72
N PRO A 494 -16.46 -34.09 20.28
CA PRO A 494 -17.61 -33.47 20.92
C PRO A 494 -18.83 -34.42 20.96
N PRO A 495 -19.61 -34.43 22.05
CA PRO A 495 -20.73 -35.36 22.20
C PRO A 495 -21.87 -35.13 21.20
N ASP A 496 -21.99 -33.89 20.69
CA ASP A 496 -23.02 -33.51 19.72
C ASP A 496 -22.64 -33.83 18.26
N ALA A 497 -21.38 -34.24 18.02
CA ALA A 497 -20.92 -34.59 16.68
C ALA A 497 -21.46 -35.97 16.25
N GLU A 498 -21.89 -36.09 15.00
CA GLU A 498 -22.27 -37.38 14.41
C GLU A 498 -21.00 -38.22 14.20
N ARG A 499 -20.95 -39.40 14.82
CA ARG A 499 -19.81 -40.30 14.71
C ARG A 499 -19.85 -41.08 13.39
N LEU A 500 -18.76 -41.04 12.63
CA LEU A 500 -18.60 -41.72 11.34
C LEU A 500 -17.57 -42.84 11.39
N ASP A 501 -16.41 -42.59 12.03
CA ASP A 501 -15.31 -43.57 12.20
C ASP A 501 -14.81 -44.19 10.88
N LEU A 502 -14.54 -43.35 9.87
CA LEU A 502 -14.18 -43.75 8.50
C LEU A 502 -12.67 -43.62 8.24
N GLU A 503 -12.03 -44.67 7.76
CA GLU A 503 -10.64 -44.61 7.28
C GLU A 503 -10.59 -44.00 5.87
N MET A 504 -9.89 -42.87 5.73
CA MET A 504 -9.85 -42.07 4.50
C MET A 504 -8.51 -42.24 3.74
N GLY A 505 -7.67 -43.17 4.18
CA GLY A 505 -6.33 -43.41 3.62
C GLY A 505 -5.27 -42.45 4.17
N ALA A 506 -4.01 -42.65 3.75
CA ALA A 506 -2.85 -41.87 4.18
C ALA A 506 -2.64 -41.77 5.71
N GLY A 507 -3.16 -42.73 6.48
CA GLY A 507 -3.12 -42.71 7.94
C GLY A 507 -4.14 -41.78 8.60
N LEU A 508 -5.09 -41.24 7.84
CA LEU A 508 -6.13 -40.35 8.34
C LEU A 508 -7.46 -41.07 8.52
N ARG A 509 -8.11 -40.76 9.65
CA ARG A 509 -9.45 -41.23 9.98
C ARG A 509 -10.37 -40.05 10.26
N LEU A 510 -11.56 -40.07 9.65
CA LEU A 510 -12.64 -39.14 9.92
C LEU A 510 -13.50 -39.69 11.07
N LEU A 511 -13.35 -39.14 12.26
CA LEU A 511 -14.04 -39.61 13.47
C LEU A 511 -15.51 -39.20 13.48
N GLY A 512 -15.82 -38.02 12.96
CA GLY A 512 -17.19 -37.52 12.93
C GLY A 512 -17.35 -36.20 12.20
N VAL A 513 -18.60 -35.76 12.12
CA VAL A 513 -19.01 -34.50 11.49
C VAL A 513 -20.02 -33.77 12.37
N ASP A 514 -19.88 -32.46 12.51
CA ASP A 514 -20.94 -31.59 13.03
C ASP A 514 -21.48 -30.70 11.91
N ARG A 515 -22.80 -30.71 11.72
CA ARG A 515 -23.49 -29.91 10.71
C ARG A 515 -24.03 -28.65 11.39
N GLU A 516 -23.38 -27.53 11.10
CA GLU A 516 -23.67 -26.27 11.78
C GLU A 516 -24.95 -25.62 11.25
N THR A 517 -25.13 -25.52 9.92
CA THR A 517 -26.23 -24.78 9.21
C THR A 517 -27.10 -23.88 10.08
N GLU A 518 -26.51 -22.84 10.65
CA GLU A 518 -27.16 -21.55 10.86
C GLU A 518 -26.68 -20.64 9.72
N THR A 519 -27.42 -20.56 8.62
CA THR A 519 -27.09 -19.59 7.56
C THR A 519 -28.32 -18.80 7.15
N ALA A 520 -28.23 -17.48 7.37
CA ALA A 520 -29.29 -16.48 7.16
C ALA A 520 -30.45 -16.58 8.17
N PRO A 521 -31.13 -15.47 8.51
CA PRO A 521 -32.29 -15.46 9.42
C PRO A 521 -33.48 -16.31 8.92
N THR A 522 -33.36 -16.96 7.77
CA THR A 522 -34.42 -17.68 7.04
C THR A 522 -34.25 -19.20 6.99
N SER A 523 -33.10 -19.78 7.37
CA SER A 523 -32.91 -21.25 7.31
C SER A 523 -32.86 -21.89 8.70
N SER A 524 -33.53 -23.02 8.84
CA SER A 524 -33.45 -23.89 10.03
C SER A 524 -32.30 -24.90 9.87
N ARG A 525 -31.72 -25.35 10.99
CA ARG A 525 -30.63 -26.36 11.03
C ARG A 525 -30.91 -27.53 10.08
N GLY A 526 -29.98 -27.77 9.15
CA GLY A 526 -30.07 -28.82 8.13
C GLY A 526 -30.75 -28.40 6.81
N GLN A 527 -31.08 -27.12 6.62
CA GLN A 527 -31.61 -26.58 5.36
C GLN A 527 -30.75 -25.43 4.85
N ALA A 528 -30.59 -25.34 3.53
CA ALA A 528 -29.87 -24.26 2.85
C ALA A 528 -30.55 -23.92 1.52
N VAL A 529 -30.45 -22.66 1.12
CA VAL A 529 -30.98 -22.15 -0.15
C VAL A 529 -29.87 -22.14 -1.20
N PRO A 530 -30.16 -22.35 -2.51
CA PRO A 530 -29.16 -22.16 -3.57
C PRO A 530 -28.42 -20.82 -3.43
N GLY A 531 -27.10 -20.84 -3.62
CA GLY A 531 -26.21 -19.68 -3.41
C GLY A 531 -25.68 -19.51 -1.98
N GLU A 532 -26.32 -20.11 -0.97
CA GLU A 532 -25.84 -20.10 0.41
C GLU A 532 -24.62 -21.01 0.61
N ILE A 533 -23.95 -20.80 1.74
CA ILE A 533 -22.79 -21.59 2.14
C ILE A 533 -23.27 -22.62 3.17
N VAL A 534 -22.99 -23.89 2.95
CA VAL A 534 -23.18 -24.93 3.95
C VAL A 534 -21.90 -25.08 4.75
N TRP A 535 -22.00 -24.95 6.08
CA TRP A 535 -20.87 -25.12 7.00
C TRP A 535 -20.97 -26.44 7.75
N PHE A 536 -19.84 -27.11 7.87
CA PHE A 536 -19.66 -28.32 8.65
C PHE A 536 -18.27 -28.34 9.26
N THR A 537 -18.15 -29.00 10.42
CA THR A 537 -16.88 -29.25 11.07
C THR A 537 -16.56 -30.74 10.97
N LEU A 538 -15.44 -31.07 10.32
CA LEU A 538 -14.93 -32.41 10.16
C LEU A 538 -13.90 -32.69 11.25
N PHE A 539 -14.10 -33.78 12.01
CA PHE A 539 -13.18 -34.17 13.07
C PHE A 539 -12.25 -35.26 12.58
N TRP A 540 -11.00 -34.87 12.32
CA TRP A 540 -9.98 -35.74 11.77
C TRP A 540 -9.02 -36.23 12.85
N GLN A 541 -8.49 -37.44 12.69
CA GLN A 541 -7.39 -37.95 13.49
C GLN A 541 -6.33 -38.57 12.59
N ALA A 542 -5.07 -38.20 12.80
CA ALA A 542 -3.94 -38.89 12.19
C ALA A 542 -3.50 -40.06 13.09
N GLU A 543 -3.67 -41.28 12.61
CA GLU A 543 -3.10 -42.48 13.22
C GLU A 543 -1.59 -42.54 12.97
N THR A 544 -1.20 -42.22 11.74
CA THR A 544 0.18 -41.99 11.33
C THR A 544 0.25 -40.66 10.59
N VAL A 545 1.28 -39.86 10.88
CA VAL A 545 1.47 -38.57 10.20
C VAL A 545 1.92 -38.85 8.76
N PRO A 546 1.18 -38.38 7.74
CA PRO A 546 1.51 -38.67 6.35
C PRO A 546 2.80 -37.94 5.93
N THR A 547 3.62 -38.61 5.11
CA THR A 547 4.87 -38.01 4.58
C THR A 547 4.62 -36.91 3.56
N SER A 548 3.50 -36.99 2.84
CA SER A 548 3.05 -36.00 1.87
C SER A 548 1.63 -35.57 2.24
N PRO A 549 1.32 -34.27 2.15
CA PRO A 549 0.03 -33.73 2.56
C PRO A 549 -1.09 -34.24 1.62
N PRO A 550 -2.06 -35.00 2.13
CA PRO A 550 -3.20 -35.41 1.31
C PRO A 550 -4.11 -34.21 1.03
N GLU A 551 -4.63 -34.17 -0.19
CA GLU A 551 -5.64 -33.19 -0.62
C GLU A 551 -7.00 -33.54 -0.01
N LEU A 552 -7.75 -32.52 0.38
CA LEU A 552 -9.13 -32.62 0.84
C LEU A 552 -10.04 -32.08 -0.26
N VAL A 553 -10.84 -32.98 -0.83
CA VAL A 553 -11.90 -32.66 -1.79
C VAL A 553 -13.22 -32.98 -1.12
N ILE A 554 -14.14 -32.02 -1.12
CA ILE A 554 -15.47 -32.20 -0.57
C ILE A 554 -16.49 -31.82 -1.63
N ASP A 555 -17.37 -32.76 -1.95
CA ASP A 555 -18.44 -32.57 -2.91
C ASP A 555 -19.79 -32.61 -2.20
N VAL A 556 -20.61 -31.59 -2.47
CA VAL A 556 -22.02 -31.63 -2.12
C VAL A 556 -22.78 -32.08 -3.37
N LEU A 557 -23.44 -33.23 -3.28
CA LEU A 557 -24.12 -33.89 -4.38
C LEU A 557 -25.63 -33.71 -4.27
N GLY A 558 -26.26 -33.31 -5.36
CA GLY A 558 -27.69 -33.12 -5.50
C GLY A 558 -28.39 -34.32 -6.14
N ARG A 559 -29.44 -34.04 -6.94
CA ARG A 559 -30.24 -35.07 -7.60
C ARG A 559 -29.38 -35.83 -8.59
N SER A 560 -29.54 -37.15 -8.64
CA SER A 560 -28.75 -38.05 -9.51
C SER A 560 -27.24 -37.96 -9.26
N LEU A 561 -26.82 -37.60 -8.05
CA LEU A 561 -25.41 -37.42 -7.65
C LEU A 561 -24.67 -36.35 -8.48
N ALA A 562 -25.39 -35.38 -9.04
CA ALA A 562 -24.75 -34.25 -9.71
C ALA A 562 -24.10 -33.31 -8.67
N PRO A 563 -22.86 -32.85 -8.88
CA PRO A 563 -22.21 -31.92 -7.95
C PRO A 563 -22.93 -30.56 -7.97
N ILE A 564 -23.30 -30.09 -6.78
CA ILE A 564 -23.99 -28.82 -6.55
C ILE A 564 -23.17 -27.85 -5.69
N GLY A 565 -22.02 -28.28 -5.20
CA GLY A 565 -21.03 -27.46 -4.52
C GLY A 565 -19.74 -28.28 -4.37
N ASN A 566 -18.59 -27.61 -4.38
CA ASN A 566 -17.29 -28.24 -4.25
C ASN A 566 -16.36 -27.35 -3.40
N SER A 567 -15.47 -27.98 -2.64
CA SER A 567 -14.30 -27.35 -2.04
C SER A 567 -13.08 -28.24 -2.24
N HIS A 568 -11.96 -27.65 -2.61
CA HIS A 568 -10.68 -28.34 -2.80
C HIS A 568 -9.58 -27.55 -2.13
N SER A 569 -8.92 -28.14 -1.14
CA SER A 569 -7.83 -27.52 -0.39
C SER A 569 -6.98 -28.58 0.30
N TYR A 570 -5.91 -28.18 0.99
CA TYR A 570 -5.46 -28.98 2.12
C TYR A 570 -6.40 -28.80 3.33
N HIS A 571 -6.22 -29.64 4.34
CA HIS A 571 -6.96 -29.54 5.60
C HIS A 571 -6.74 -28.18 6.29
N GLY A 572 -7.68 -27.78 7.14
CA GLY A 572 -7.70 -26.46 7.77
C GLY A 572 -7.97 -25.34 6.78
N GLY A 573 -8.76 -25.63 5.73
CA GLY A 573 -9.01 -24.71 4.63
C GLY A 573 -7.75 -24.24 3.90
N GLY A 574 -6.73 -25.11 3.79
CA GLY A 574 -5.45 -24.82 3.14
C GLY A 574 -4.31 -24.41 4.09
N GLN A 575 -4.62 -24.16 5.37
CA GLN A 575 -3.65 -23.61 6.33
C GLN A 575 -2.92 -24.66 7.15
N PHE A 576 -3.53 -25.84 7.37
CA PHE A 576 -2.98 -26.83 8.29
C PHE A 576 -3.00 -28.24 7.69
N PRO A 577 -2.14 -28.51 6.69
CA PRO A 577 -2.05 -29.82 6.07
C PRO A 577 -1.72 -30.92 7.08
N ALA A 578 -2.21 -32.13 6.81
CA ALA A 578 -2.10 -33.24 7.78
C ALA A 578 -0.68 -33.70 8.07
N SER A 579 0.30 -33.36 7.22
CA SER A 579 1.72 -33.60 7.47
C SER A 579 2.28 -32.79 8.65
N GLU A 580 1.61 -31.70 9.05
CA GLU A 580 2.01 -30.84 10.18
C GLU A 580 1.32 -31.24 11.50
N TRP A 581 0.50 -32.29 11.50
CA TRP A 581 -0.27 -32.69 12.68
C TRP A 581 0.57 -33.53 13.65
N SER A 582 0.16 -33.52 14.92
CA SER A 582 0.61 -34.50 15.91
C SER A 582 -0.23 -35.77 15.85
N ALA A 583 0.41 -36.94 15.88
CA ALA A 583 -0.29 -38.22 15.93
C ALA A 583 -1.27 -38.31 17.12
N GLY A 584 -2.47 -38.84 16.87
CA GLY A 584 -3.51 -39.07 17.88
C GLY A 584 -4.36 -37.84 18.26
N GLY A 585 -3.97 -36.62 17.90
CA GLY A 585 -4.79 -35.43 18.12
C GLY A 585 -6.00 -35.38 17.20
N ILE A 586 -7.13 -34.84 17.69
CA ILE A 586 -8.35 -34.68 16.87
C ILE A 586 -8.39 -33.25 16.32
N VAL A 587 -8.18 -33.07 15.02
CA VAL A 587 -8.24 -31.76 14.37
C VAL A 587 -9.68 -31.45 13.98
N ALA A 588 -10.22 -30.34 14.49
CA ALA A 588 -11.57 -29.87 14.13
C ALA A 588 -11.50 -28.90 12.95
N ASP A 589 -11.62 -29.45 11.74
CA ASP A 589 -11.51 -28.71 10.49
C ASP A 589 -12.87 -28.17 10.04
N ARG A 590 -13.07 -26.85 10.16
CA ARG A 590 -14.31 -26.19 9.78
C ARG A 590 -14.27 -25.80 8.31
N VAL A 591 -15.14 -26.39 7.50
CA VAL A 591 -15.18 -26.20 6.05
C VAL A 591 -16.52 -25.63 5.61
N GLY A 592 -16.47 -24.69 4.66
CA GLY A 592 -17.64 -24.10 4.03
C GLY A 592 -17.68 -24.45 2.54
N VAL A 593 -18.81 -24.94 2.07
CA VAL A 593 -19.06 -25.21 0.64
C VAL A 593 -20.19 -24.32 0.14
N ARG A 594 -19.92 -23.51 -0.88
CA ARG A 594 -20.94 -22.68 -1.52
C ARG A 594 -21.76 -23.53 -2.48
N LEU A 595 -23.09 -23.50 -2.32
CA LEU A 595 -24.02 -24.15 -3.24
C LEU A 595 -24.17 -23.30 -4.50
N THR A 596 -24.26 -23.94 -5.67
CA THR A 596 -24.56 -23.26 -6.92
C THR A 596 -25.97 -22.64 -6.89
N ASP A 597 -26.18 -21.54 -7.61
CA ASP A 597 -27.51 -20.93 -7.74
C ASP A 597 -28.46 -21.81 -8.57
N ALA A 598 -27.92 -22.73 -9.38
CA ALA A 598 -28.66 -23.56 -10.32
C ALA A 598 -29.19 -24.89 -9.73
N VAL A 599 -29.17 -25.06 -8.39
CA VAL A 599 -29.62 -26.31 -7.76
C VAL A 599 -31.12 -26.53 -7.98
N ALA A 600 -31.47 -27.72 -8.48
CA ALA A 600 -32.85 -28.17 -8.60
C ALA A 600 -33.44 -28.55 -7.22
N ALA A 601 -33.89 -27.55 -6.46
CA ALA A 601 -34.50 -27.70 -5.15
C ALA A 601 -36.03 -28.03 -5.21
N PRO A 602 -36.62 -28.68 -4.18
CA PRO A 602 -35.95 -29.27 -3.03
C PRO A 602 -35.20 -30.56 -3.40
N VAL A 603 -34.08 -30.81 -2.73
CA VAL A 603 -33.25 -32.01 -2.88
C VAL A 603 -32.62 -32.34 -1.53
N LEU A 604 -32.55 -33.62 -1.19
CA LEU A 604 -31.72 -34.09 -0.08
C LEU A 604 -30.29 -34.20 -0.58
N ALA A 605 -29.47 -33.20 -0.26
CA ALA A 605 -28.07 -33.16 -0.65
C ALA A 605 -27.25 -34.18 0.17
N GLN A 606 -26.26 -34.81 -0.47
CA GLN A 606 -25.31 -35.73 0.17
C GLN A 606 -23.93 -35.09 0.20
N LEU A 607 -23.21 -35.29 1.30
CA LEU A 607 -21.80 -34.91 1.43
C LEU A 607 -20.97 -36.12 1.02
N PHE A 608 -20.06 -35.94 0.07
CA PHE A 608 -19.09 -36.93 -0.37
C PHE A 608 -17.68 -36.46 -0.05
#